data_AF-A0A6V7J7P5-F1
#
_entry.id   AF-A0A6V7J7P5-F1
#
_cell.length_a   1.000
_cell.length_b   1.000
_cell.length_c   1.000
_cell.angle_alpha   90.00
_cell.angle_beta   90.00
_cell.angle_gamma   90.00
#
_symmetry.space_group_name_H-M   'P 1'
#
loop_
_entity.id
_entity.type
_entity.pdbx_description
1 polymer ?
#
loop_
_entity_poly.entity_id
_entity_poly.type
_entity_poly.pdbx_seq_one_letter_code
_entity_poly.pdbx_strand_id
1 'polypeptide(L)' 'LTEEQAPNVSEDDMEIRGEVNVICPISKRRMVEPMKNELCGHVYDRNSVLEMIKQNERT' A
#
# COMPACT_ATOMS: atom_id res chain seq x y z
N LEU A 1 -4.03 40.55 18.27
CA LEU A 1 -4.27 40.03 16.92
C LEU A 1 -3.23 38.94 16.72
N THR A 2 -3.60 37.69 16.89
CA THR A 2 -2.69 36.55 16.73
C THR A 2 -2.52 36.29 15.25
N GLU A 3 -1.33 36.52 14.72
CA GLU A 3 -0.97 36.20 13.34
C GLU A 3 -0.97 34.69 13.16
N GLU A 4 -2.03 34.17 12.54
CA GLU A 4 -2.08 32.78 12.05
C GLU A 4 -1.16 32.69 10.84
N GLN A 5 0.10 32.35 11.11
CA GLN A 5 1.13 32.16 10.10
C GLN A 5 0.77 30.93 9.27
N ALA A 6 0.21 31.14 8.08
CA ALA A 6 -0.02 30.08 7.11
C ALA A 6 1.32 29.37 6.80
N PRO A 7 1.36 28.03 6.80
CA PRO A 7 2.59 27.31 6.48
C PRO A 7 3.04 27.69 5.07
N ASN A 8 4.31 28.08 4.92
CA ASN A 8 4.90 28.31 3.60
C ASN A 8 5.06 26.94 2.92
N VAL A 9 4.03 26.48 2.22
CA VAL A 9 4.11 25.28 1.39
C VAL A 9 4.81 25.70 0.10
N SER A 10 6.02 25.19 -0.14
CA SER A 10 6.71 25.40 -1.42
C SER A 10 6.03 24.58 -2.52
N GLU A 11 6.20 24.95 -3.79
CA GLU A 11 5.68 24.17 -4.92
C GLU A 11 6.29 22.76 -5.01
N ASP A 12 7.42 22.51 -4.34
CA ASP A 12 8.10 21.21 -4.21
C ASP A 12 7.71 20.40 -2.95
N ASP A 13 6.87 20.94 -2.06
CA ASP A 13 6.46 20.22 -0.85
C ASP A 13 5.40 19.15 -1.18
N MET A 14 5.80 17.88 -1.11
CA MET A 14 4.89 16.75 -1.27
C MET A 14 4.27 16.36 0.07
N GLU A 15 2.97 16.61 0.22
CA GLU A 15 2.24 16.31 1.45
C GLU A 15 1.83 14.84 1.51
N ILE A 16 2.33 14.12 2.52
CA ILE A 16 1.95 12.72 2.76
C ILE A 16 0.65 12.69 3.57
N ARG A 17 -0.46 12.34 2.93
CA ARG A 17 -1.77 12.16 3.57
C ARG A 17 -2.17 10.69 3.63
N GLY A 18 -2.59 10.21 4.81
CA GLY A 18 -3.25 8.92 4.99
C GLY A 18 -2.44 7.87 5.77
N GLU A 19 -3.14 6.79 6.14
CA GLU A 19 -2.56 5.65 6.85
C GLU A 19 -2.12 4.55 5.87
N VAL A 20 -0.89 4.05 6.01
CA VAL A 20 -0.38 2.96 5.17
C VAL A 20 -0.78 1.62 5.77
N ASN A 21 -1.68 0.89 5.10
CA ASN A 21 -2.02 -0.47 5.51
C ASN A 21 -0.93 -1.48 5.11
N VAL A 22 -0.23 -2.01 6.10
CA VAL A 22 0.82 -3.02 5.92
C VAL A 22 0.32 -4.47 6.01
N ILE A 23 -1.00 -4.66 6.15
CA ILE A 23 -1.61 -5.99 6.28
C ILE A 23 -2.04 -6.52 4.91
N CYS A 24 -1.57 -7.71 4.57
CA CYS A 24 -1.93 -8.40 3.35
C CYS A 24 -3.43 -8.76 3.37
N PRO A 25 -4.21 -8.41 2.33
CA PRO A 25 -5.65 -8.69 2.30
C PRO A 25 -5.97 -10.19 2.17
N ILE A 26 -5.04 -11.01 1.65
CA ILE A 26 -5.18 -12.47 1.53
C ILE A 26 -4.88 -13.17 2.86
N SER A 27 -3.63 -13.10 3.34
CA SER A 27 -3.20 -13.82 4.55
C SER A 27 -3.61 -13.17 5.87
N LYS A 28 -4.12 -11.93 5.86
CA LYS A 28 -4.45 -11.13 7.06
C LYS A 28 -3.27 -10.94 8.03
N ARG A 29 -2.04 -11.11 7.52
CA ARG A 29 -0.78 -10.93 8.24
C ARG A 29 -0.04 -9.72 7.68
N ARG A 30 0.93 -9.22 8.43
CA ARG A 30 1.83 -8.18 7.96
C ARG A 30 2.61 -8.67 6.73
N MET A 31 2.61 -7.86 5.67
CA MET A 31 3.37 -8.14 4.45
C MET A 31 4.87 -8.11 4.75
N VAL A 32 5.60 -9.08 4.20
CA VAL A 32 7.08 -9.10 4.23
C VAL A 32 7.62 -8.66 2.88
N GLU A 33 7.03 -9.17 1.80
CA GLU A 33 7.42 -8.84 0.43
C GLU A 33 6.20 -8.38 -0.38
N PRO A 34 5.83 -7.08 -0.30
CA PRO A 34 4.66 -6.54 -0.97
C PRO A 34 4.85 -6.50 -2.49
N MET A 35 3.91 -7.07 -3.24
CA MET A 35 3.82 -7.00 -4.70
C MET A 35 2.53 -6.34 -5.12
N LYS A 36 2.60 -5.50 -6.16
CA LYS A 36 1.45 -4.83 -6.77
C LYS A 36 1.00 -5.60 -8.01
N ASN A 37 -0.29 -5.89 -8.12
CA ASN A 37 -0.86 -6.35 -9.38
C ASN A 37 -0.95 -5.16 -10.35
N GLU A 38 -0.33 -5.28 -11.52
CA GLU A 38 -0.29 -4.18 -12.51
C GLU A 38 -1.66 -3.83 -13.10
N LEU A 39 -2.60 -4.80 -13.16
CA LEU A 39 -3.92 -4.61 -13.75
C LEU A 39 -4.90 -3.91 -12.80
N CYS A 40 -4.91 -4.28 -11.51
CA CYS A 40 -5.89 -3.76 -10.54
C CYS A 40 -5.28 -2.89 -9.43
N GLY A 41 -3.96 -2.80 -9.35
CA GLY A 41 -3.24 -1.94 -8.42
C GLY A 41 -3.22 -2.40 -6.97
N HIS A 42 -3.84 -3.53 -6.63
CA HIS A 42 -3.84 -4.08 -5.29
C HIS A 42 -2.46 -4.60 -4.89
N VAL A 43 -2.13 -4.43 -3.61
CA VAL A 43 -0.87 -4.87 -3.02
C VAL A 43 -1.11 -6.10 -2.14
N TYR A 44 -0.27 -7.12 -2.30
CA TYR A 44 -0.35 -8.40 -1.61
C TYR A 44 1.03 -8.84 -1.14
N ASP A 45 1.10 -9.75 -0.17
CA ASP A 45 2.35 -10.45 0.12
C ASP A 45 2.66 -11.48 -0.97
N ARG A 46 3.91 -11.52 -1.45
CA ARG A 46 4.33 -12.43 -2.53
C ARG A 46 4.01 -13.88 -2.24
N ASN A 47 4.30 -14.37 -1.04
CA ASN A 47 4.08 -15.77 -0.69
C ASN A 47 2.59 -16.10 -0.77
N SER A 48 1.75 -15.20 -0.25
CA SER A 48 0.29 -15.36 -0.27
C SER A 48 -0.25 -15.49 -1.70
N VAL A 49 0.28 -14.71 -2.66
CA VAL A 49 -0.12 -14.80 -4.07
C VAL A 49 0.37 -16.10 -4.71
N LEU A 50 1.62 -16.50 -4.45
CA LEU A 50 2.19 -17.73 -5.01
C LEU A 50 1.46 -18.98 -4.50
N GLU A 51 1.09 -19.02 -3.22
CA GLU A 51 0.28 -20.11 -2.67
C GLU A 51 -1.11 -20.15 -3.32
N MET A 52 -1.75 -19.00 -3.49
CA MET A 52 -3.06 -18.91 -4.14
C MET A 52 -3.04 -19.41 -5.60
N ILE A 53 -1.98 -19.07 -6.36
CA ILE A 53 -1.81 -19.57 -7.74
C ILE A 53 -1.55 -21.08 -7.74
N LYS A 54 -0.69 -21.58 -6.85
CA LYS A 54 -0.38 -23.02 -6.76
C LYS A 54 -1.58 -23.87 -6.36
N GLN A 55 -2.46 -23.35 -5.50
CA GLN A 55 -3.68 -24.06 -5.07
C GLN A 55 -4.75 -24.10 -6.17
N ASN A 56 -4.63 -23.28 -7.20
CA ASN A 56 -5.58 -23.27 -8.30
C ASN A 56 -5.15 -24.31 -9.35
N GLU A 57 -5.70 -25.52 -9.27
CA GLU A 57 -5.42 -26.66 -10.18
C GLU A 57 -5.82 -26.41 -11.66
N ARG A 58 -6.30 -25.20 -11.98
CA ARG A 58 -6.81 -24.80 -13.31
C ARG A 58 -5.96 -23.73 -14.00
N THR A 59 -4.80 -23.39 -13.45
CA THR A 59 -3.80 -22.50 -14.06
C THR A 59 -2.56 -23.24 -14.52
#